data_AF-G2FNL3-F1
#
_entry.id   AF-G2FNL3-F1
#
_cell.length_a   1.000
_cell.length_b   1.000
_cell.length_c   1.000
_cell.angle_alpha   90.00
_cell.angle_beta   90.00
_cell.angle_gamma   90.00
#
_symmetry.space_group_name_H-M   'P 1'
#
loop_
_entity.id
_entity.type
_entity.pdbx_description
1 polymer ?
#
loop_
_entity_poly.entity_id
_entity_poly.type
_entity_poly.pdbx_seq_one_letter_code
_entity_poly.pdbx_strand_id
1 'polypeptide(L)'
;KERLKNGTFLNEEYFEHLLEEIREIRASERRFYQKITDIYATAVDYSPNTKLTKDFFKTVQNKLHYAIHGSTAAEVIYNRADNTKEHMGLTTWRNAQTVKL
;
A
#
# COMPACT_ATOMS: atom_id res chain seq x y z
N LYS A 1 -18.24 -14.10 13.71
CA LYS A 1 -18.40 -12.66 14.09
C LYS A 1 -18.69 -12.55 15.60
N GLU A 2 -17.75 -13.02 16.43
CA GLU A 2 -17.89 -13.11 17.90
C GLU A 2 -16.75 -12.33 18.59
N ARG A 3 -16.33 -11.20 18.01
CA ARG A 3 -15.31 -10.30 18.60
C ARG A 3 -15.86 -8.92 19.00
N LEU A 4 -17.16 -8.70 18.78
CA LEU A 4 -17.84 -7.42 18.99
C LEU A 4 -18.79 -7.41 20.20
N LYS A 5 -18.88 -8.50 20.96
CA LYS A 5 -19.86 -8.63 22.06
C LYS A 5 -19.38 -8.16 23.43
N ASN A 6 -18.09 -7.90 23.63
CA ASN A 6 -17.55 -7.49 24.95
C ASN A 6 -17.00 -6.07 24.87
N GLY A 7 -17.84 -5.09 25.21
CA GLY A 7 -17.64 -3.65 25.03
C GLY A 7 -16.64 -2.96 25.97
N THR A 8 -15.51 -3.59 26.31
CA THR A 8 -14.50 -2.97 27.21
C THR A 8 -13.03 -3.28 26.85
N PHE A 9 -12.74 -3.82 25.66
CA PHE A 9 -11.36 -4.21 25.28
C PHE A 9 -10.80 -3.53 24.02
N LEU A 10 -11.57 -2.70 23.32
CA LEU A 10 -11.04 -1.78 22.30
C LEU A 10 -10.71 -0.45 22.98
N ASN A 11 -9.68 -0.49 23.82
CA ASN A 11 -9.24 0.69 24.57
C ASN A 11 -8.60 1.71 23.60
N GLU A 12 -8.59 3.00 23.95
CA GLU A 12 -7.91 4.05 23.17
C GLU A 12 -6.45 3.66 22.89
N GLU A 13 -5.82 3.02 23.87
CA GLU A 13 -4.48 2.44 23.81
C GLU A 13 -4.29 1.38 22.70
N TYR A 14 -5.32 0.58 22.38
CA TYR A 14 -5.26 -0.40 21.28
C TYR A 14 -5.18 0.27 19.91
N PHE A 15 -5.96 1.35 19.70
CA PHE A 15 -5.92 2.09 18.45
C PHE A 15 -4.63 2.89 18.30
N GLU A 16 -4.13 3.48 19.38
CA GLU A 16 -2.83 4.15 19.39
C GLU A 16 -1.69 3.19 19.05
N HIS A 17 -1.67 1.99 19.64
CA HIS A 17 -0.67 0.97 19.29
C HIS A 17 -0.76 0.56 17.82
N LEU A 18 -1.98 0.33 17.29
CA LEU A 18 -2.17 -0.02 15.88
C LEU A 18 -1.72 1.11 14.94
N LEU A 19 -1.98 2.37 15.29
CA LEU A 19 -1.51 3.53 14.53
C LEU A 19 0.01 3.63 14.54
N GLU A 20 0.64 3.39 15.69
CA GLU A 20 2.10 3.42 15.81
C GLU A 20 2.74 2.28 14.99
N GLU A 21 2.19 1.08 15.04
CA GLU A 21 2.64 -0.06 14.23
C GLU A 21 2.53 0.25 12.72
N ILE A 22 1.41 0.85 12.28
CA ILE A 22 1.25 1.30 10.90
C ILE A 22 2.29 2.36 10.54
N ARG A 23 2.57 3.32 11.43
CA ARG A 23 3.58 4.37 11.20
C ARG A 23 4.97 3.78 11.07
N GLU A 24 5.34 2.84 11.94
CA GLU A 24 6.62 2.13 11.87
C GLU A 24 6.77 1.37 10.55
N ILE A 25 5.74 0.63 10.14
CA ILE A 25 5.71 -0.06 8.84
C ILE A 25 5.93 0.95 7.70
N ARG A 26 5.23 2.08 7.69
CA ARG A 26 5.38 3.12 6.65
C ARG A 26 6.74 3.79 6.67
N ALA A 27 7.31 4.03 7.84
CA ALA A 27 8.65 4.58 7.98
C ALA A 27 9.72 3.60 7.45
N SER A 28 9.56 2.31 7.75
CA SER A 28 10.43 1.25 7.25
C SER A 28 10.36 1.13 5.71
N GLU A 29 9.15 1.18 5.15
CA GLU A 29 8.90 1.16 3.70
C GLU A 29 9.55 2.36 3.01
N ARG A 30 9.39 3.57 3.56
CA ARG A 30 10.04 4.78 3.03
C ARG A 30 11.57 4.66 3.04
N ARG A 31 12.16 4.19 4.14
CA ARG A 31 13.62 4.01 4.24
C ARG A 31 14.13 2.99 3.22
N PHE A 32 13.37 1.93 2.97
CA PHE A 32 13.71 0.92 1.97
C PHE A 32 13.75 1.51 0.55
N TYR A 33 12.70 2.23 0.14
CA TYR A 33 12.67 2.89 -1.17
C TYR A 33 13.73 3.98 -1.32
N GLN A 34 14.05 4.70 -0.23
CA GLN A 34 15.14 5.68 -0.23
C GLN A 34 16.47 5.00 -0.57
N LYS A 35 16.79 3.87 0.09
CA LYS A 35 18.04 3.12 -0.19
C LYS A 35 18.13 2.65 -1.65
N ILE A 36 17.04 2.16 -2.22
CA ILE A 36 17.01 1.77 -3.64
C ILE A 36 17.32 2.98 -4.53
N THR A 37 16.72 4.13 -4.20
CA THR A 37 16.94 5.38 -4.93
C THR A 37 18.39 5.84 -4.80
N ASP A 38 18.97 5.80 -3.61
CA ASP A 38 20.36 6.19 -3.36
C ASP A 38 21.33 5.31 -4.17
N ILE A 39 21.09 4.00 -4.22
CA ILE A 39 21.89 3.08 -5.04
C ILE A 39 21.72 3.41 -6.53
N TYR A 40 20.48 3.54 -7.00
CA TYR A 40 20.23 3.82 -8.42
C TYR A 40 20.77 5.19 -8.86
N ALA A 41 20.81 6.18 -7.96
CA ALA A 41 21.39 7.49 -8.20
C ALA A 41 22.92 7.45 -8.40
N THR A 42 23.61 6.38 -7.99
CA THR A 42 25.04 6.19 -8.29
C THR A 42 25.31 5.80 -9.74
N ALA A 43 24.28 5.45 -10.52
CA ALA A 43 24.43 5.12 -11.92
C ALA A 43 24.85 6.36 -12.73
N VAL A 44 25.77 6.15 -13.68
CA VAL A 44 26.36 7.22 -14.51
C VAL A 44 25.31 8.04 -15.26
N ASP A 45 24.22 7.40 -15.67
CA ASP A 45 23.15 8.02 -16.49
C ASP A 45 21.86 8.29 -15.70
N TYR A 46 21.96 8.42 -14.37
CA TYR A 46 20.77 8.69 -13.55
C TYR A 46 20.19 10.08 -13.87
N SER A 47 18.95 10.07 -14.36
CA SER A 47 18.09 11.26 -14.38
C SER A 47 16.68 10.89 -13.95
N PRO A 48 16.09 11.60 -12.96
CA PRO A 48 14.78 11.27 -12.37
C PRO A 48 13.63 11.40 -13.37
N ASN A 49 13.81 12.20 -14.41
CA ASN A 49 12.76 12.49 -15.39
C ASN A 49 12.78 11.56 -16.61
N THR A 50 13.80 10.69 -16.73
CA THR A 50 13.91 9.78 -17.88
C THR A 50 12.87 8.67 -17.82
N LYS A 51 12.47 8.19 -19.00
CA LYS A 51 11.58 7.04 -19.12
C LYS A 51 12.22 5.77 -18.52
N LEU A 52 13.53 5.59 -18.70
CA LEU A 52 14.28 4.46 -18.16
C LEU A 52 14.17 4.39 -16.63
N THR A 53 14.42 5.49 -15.93
CA THR A 53 14.28 5.57 -14.47
C THR A 53 12.86 5.24 -14.01
N LYS A 54 11.85 5.79 -14.69
CA LYS A 54 10.43 5.51 -14.37
C LYS A 54 10.09 4.03 -14.58
N ASP A 55 10.55 3.43 -15.67
CA ASP A 55 10.29 2.03 -16.00
C ASP A 55 11.04 1.08 -15.04
N PHE A 56 12.25 1.45 -14.61
CA PHE A 56 13.00 0.74 -13.57
C PHE A 56 12.23 0.69 -12.25
N PHE A 57 11.82 1.84 -11.70
CA PHE A 57 11.11 1.88 -10.42
C PHE A 57 9.74 1.19 -10.48
N LYS A 58 9.00 1.31 -11.59
CA LYS A 58 7.77 0.53 -11.81
C LYS A 58 8.03 -0.97 -11.73
N THR A 59 9.10 -1.44 -12.37
CA THR A 59 9.46 -2.86 -12.39
C THR A 59 9.85 -3.35 -11.01
N VAL A 60 10.68 -2.60 -10.28
CA VAL A 60 11.07 -2.91 -8.90
C VAL A 60 9.84 -2.99 -7.98
N GLN A 61 8.94 -2.01 -8.07
CA GLN A 61 7.72 -1.98 -7.26
C GLN A 61 6.81 -3.18 -7.55
N ASN A 62 6.63 -3.54 -8.83
CA ASN A 62 5.82 -4.70 -9.20
C ASN A 62 6.43 -6.02 -8.71
N LYS A 63 7.77 -6.15 -8.75
CA LYS A 63 8.48 -7.30 -8.18
C LYS A 63 8.31 -7.38 -6.67
N LEU A 64 8.34 -6.24 -5.97
CA LEU A 64 8.14 -6.19 -4.52
C LEU A 64 6.72 -6.63 -4.14
N HIS A 65 5.71 -6.10 -4.82
CA HIS A 65 4.31 -6.53 -4.65
C HIS A 65 4.18 -8.04 -4.80
N TYR A 66 4.74 -8.60 -5.88
CA TYR A 66 4.73 -10.04 -6.10
C TYR A 66 5.45 -10.83 -5.00
N ALA A 67 6.61 -10.37 -4.54
CA ALA A 67 7.37 -11.06 -3.50
C ALA A 67 6.64 -11.08 -2.13
N ILE A 68 5.88 -10.05 -1.81
CA ILE A 68 5.19 -9.93 -0.51
C ILE A 68 3.88 -10.73 -0.49
N HIS A 69 3.06 -10.62 -1.54
CA HIS A 69 1.69 -11.15 -1.53
C HIS A 69 1.36 -12.09 -2.69
N GLY A 70 2.35 -12.50 -3.49
CA GLY A 70 2.20 -13.51 -4.54
C GLY A 70 1.41 -13.03 -5.77
N SER A 71 1.27 -11.72 -5.97
CA SER A 71 0.58 -11.18 -7.13
C SER A 71 1.23 -9.88 -7.59
N THR A 72 1.21 -9.64 -8.89
CA THR A 72 1.57 -8.35 -9.48
C THR A 72 0.49 -7.31 -9.21
N ALA A 73 0.81 -6.03 -9.35
CA ALA A 73 -0.19 -4.96 -9.22
C ALA A 73 -1.35 -5.13 -10.22
N ALA A 74 -1.07 -5.62 -11.43
CA ALA A 74 -2.08 -5.89 -12.45
C ALA A 74 -3.01 -7.04 -12.04
N GLU A 75 -2.48 -8.13 -11.49
CA GLU A 75 -3.26 -9.27 -10.98
C GLU A 75 -4.12 -8.86 -9.79
N VAL A 76 -3.60 -8.01 -8.89
CA VAL A 76 -4.39 -7.47 -7.77
C VAL A 76 -5.58 -6.66 -8.28
N ILE A 77 -5.39 -5.83 -9.30
CA ILE A 77 -6.48 -5.05 -9.91
C ILE A 77 -7.48 -5.99 -10.56
N TYR A 78 -7.01 -6.94 -11.37
CA TYR A 78 -7.85 -7.92 -12.05
C TYR A 78 -8.71 -8.72 -11.05
N ASN A 79 -8.11 -9.18 -9.96
CA ASN A 79 -8.81 -9.96 -8.92
C ASN A 79 -9.81 -9.13 -8.10
N ARG A 80 -9.62 -7.80 -8.01
CA ARG A 80 -10.53 -6.90 -7.29
C ARG A 80 -11.68 -6.39 -8.15
N ALA A 81 -11.40 -6.14 -9.43
CA ALA A 81 -12.38 -5.64 -10.39
C ALA A 81 -13.31 -6.78 -10.82
N ASP A 82 -14.55 -6.77 -10.33
CA ASP A 82 -15.50 -7.84 -10.56
C ASP A 82 -16.86 -7.27 -10.96
N ASN A 83 -17.29 -7.51 -12.20
CA ASN A 83 -18.53 -6.96 -12.74
C ASN A 83 -19.79 -7.52 -12.05
N THR A 84 -19.68 -8.62 -11.32
CA THR A 84 -20.78 -9.23 -10.58
C THR A 84 -21.00 -8.56 -9.23
N LYS A 85 -20.01 -7.81 -8.73
CA LYS A 85 -20.10 -7.06 -7.48
C LYS A 85 -20.72 -5.68 -7.72
N GLU A 86 -21.45 -5.21 -6.72
CA GLU A 86 -21.98 -3.85 -6.71
C GLU A 86 -20.83 -2.84 -6.94
N HIS A 87 -21.05 -1.89 -7.85
CA HIS A 87 -20.05 -0.92 -8.30
C HIS A 87 -18.70 -1.51 -8.74
N MET A 88 -18.71 -2.72 -9.31
CA MET A 88 -17.51 -3.43 -9.76
C MET A 88 -16.47 -3.74 -8.66
N GLY A 89 -16.89 -3.74 -7.39
CA GLY A 89 -16.00 -3.97 -6.24
C GLY A 89 -15.32 -2.72 -5.67
N LEU A 90 -15.74 -1.52 -6.08
CA LEU A 90 -15.25 -0.26 -5.51
C LEU A 90 -15.77 -0.04 -4.08
N THR A 91 -14.85 0.13 -3.12
CA THR A 91 -15.18 0.35 -1.69
C THR A 91 -15.03 1.80 -1.25
N THR A 92 -14.45 2.67 -2.07
CA THR A 92 -14.14 4.06 -1.73
C THR A 92 -14.35 4.97 -2.94
N TRP A 93 -14.89 6.16 -2.68
CA TRP A 93 -15.18 7.16 -3.71
C TRP A 93 -14.58 8.51 -3.33
N ARG A 94 -14.15 9.29 -4.32
CA ARG A 94 -13.51 10.60 -4.10
C ARG A 94 -14.38 11.57 -3.26
N ASN A 95 -15.71 11.41 -3.31
CA ASN A 95 -16.67 12.20 -2.54
C ASN A 95 -17.50 11.33 -1.56
N ALA A 96 -17.03 10.15 -1.17
CA ALA A 96 -17.72 9.38 -0.14
C ALA A 96 -17.71 10.21 1.16
N GLN A 97 -18.89 10.62 1.63
CA GLN A 97 -19.02 11.23 2.95
C GLN A 97 -18.44 10.25 3.97
N THR A 98 -17.34 10.64 4.60
CA THR A 98 -16.82 9.95 5.77
C THR A 98 -17.91 10.05 6.84
N VAL A 99 -18.67 8.97 7.02
CA VAL A 99 -19.48 8.81 8.21
C VAL A 99 -18.49 8.77 9.36
N LYS A 100 -18.33 9.91 10.06
CA LYS A 100 -17.64 9.95 11.33
C LYS A 100 -18.44 9.06 12.27
N LEU A 101 -17.83 7.94 12.67
CA LEU A 101 -18.27 7.17 13.83
C LEU A 101 -17.95 7.96 15.10
#